data_AF-A0A359E1H8-F1
#
_entry.id   AF-A0A359E1H8-F1
#
_cell.length_a   1.000
_cell.length_b   1.000
_cell.length_c   1.000
_cell.angle_alpha   90.00
_cell.angle_beta   90.00
_cell.angle_gamma   90.00
#
_symmetry.space_group_name_H-M   'P 1'
#
loop_
_entity.id
_entity.type
_entity.pdbx_description
1 polymer ?
#
loop_
_entity_poly.entity_id
_entity_poly.type
_entity_poly.pdbx_seq_one_letter_code
_entity_poly.pdbx_strand_id
1 'polypeptide(L)'
;MKPIKQKLGVLLILLTGFGVASCDFSGLSNAVDDFKVVVGLDPINTSSAVLLTDAATGELITANVEVIFEGENGDDVIDIYSDPISEKEVSSGILTFGISNNVVPTEESPVSVRIRLRADGYLSTTKTARLTTEGTNEFSFKMIRANNKPEGITTTSSTAGRSGSSGAVEEEFVVEANSDDGDDAGVSISVAQGTVFRDANGNALTGRLTTEMSYFNPNKAGAMLSLPVELEDEEGSLLISAGASTISIRDANGNLAASSAAAPAKGVQGKAMVGGTSYTVAVTPGFINPNTNAAVAVGDEVSVILYDSNNNYITSVPSTITELAGGRL
;
A
#
# COMPACT_ATOMS: atom_id res chain seq x y z
N MET A 1 62.80 73.59 -23.02
CA MET A 1 62.44 74.67 -23.96
C MET A 1 63.17 74.46 -25.29
N LYS A 2 62.40 74.19 -26.37
CA LYS A 2 62.66 74.44 -27.83
C LYS A 2 63.97 73.90 -28.50
N PRO A 3 64.03 73.67 -29.82
CA PRO A 3 63.08 72.97 -30.72
C PRO A 3 63.72 72.12 -31.89
N ILE A 4 62.92 71.23 -32.49
CA ILE A 4 62.64 70.99 -33.94
C ILE A 4 63.80 70.73 -34.96
N LYS A 5 63.68 69.63 -35.74
CA LYS A 5 63.65 69.49 -37.25
C LYS A 5 64.20 68.12 -37.68
N GLN A 6 63.38 67.12 -38.06
CA GLN A 6 62.70 66.90 -39.35
C GLN A 6 63.64 66.60 -40.54
N LYS A 7 63.72 65.33 -40.97
CA LYS A 7 63.84 64.82 -42.37
C LYS A 7 63.30 63.38 -42.34
N LEU A 8 62.12 63.07 -42.88
CA LEU A 8 61.77 62.92 -44.30
C LEU A 8 62.70 61.97 -45.05
N GLY A 9 62.25 60.71 -45.15
CA GLY A 9 62.79 59.67 -46.01
C GLY A 9 61.67 58.69 -46.33
N VAL A 10 60.80 59.12 -47.25
CA VAL A 10 59.78 58.27 -47.89
C VAL A 10 60.52 57.33 -48.85
N LEU A 11 60.44 56.03 -48.62
CA LEU A 11 60.73 55.02 -49.65
C LEU A 11 59.62 53.97 -49.66
N LEU A 12 58.94 53.96 -50.80
CA LEU A 12 57.82 53.15 -51.23
C LEU A 12 58.32 51.77 -51.68
N ILE A 13 57.90 50.67 -51.02
CA ILE A 13 58.09 49.29 -51.53
C ILE A 13 56.87 48.41 -51.17
N LEU A 14 56.14 48.04 -52.23
CA LEU A 14 55.55 46.73 -52.55
C LEU A 14 54.59 46.01 -51.57
N LEU A 15 53.33 45.99 -51.98
CA LEU A 15 52.46 44.80 -52.18
C LEU A 15 52.97 43.43 -51.62
N THR A 16 52.32 42.94 -50.56
CA THR A 16 52.13 41.50 -50.32
C THR A 16 50.87 41.28 -49.47
N GLY A 17 49.80 40.87 -50.14
CA GLY A 17 48.73 40.12 -49.49
C GLY A 17 49.17 38.67 -49.33
N PHE A 18 48.94 38.09 -48.15
CA PHE A 18 48.54 36.70 -47.86
C PHE A 18 48.76 36.46 -46.37
N GLY A 19 47.76 35.88 -45.69
CA GLY A 19 47.94 35.46 -44.30
C GLY A 19 46.72 35.46 -43.40
N VAL A 20 45.48 35.40 -43.91
CA VAL A 20 44.45 34.67 -43.15
C VAL A 20 44.84 33.20 -43.22
N ALA A 21 45.75 32.81 -42.32
CA ALA A 21 45.92 31.41 -41.98
C ALA A 21 44.55 30.95 -41.50
N SER A 22 43.86 30.23 -42.38
CA SER A 22 42.88 29.22 -42.04
C SER A 22 43.38 28.48 -40.80
N CYS A 23 42.92 28.91 -39.62
CA CYS A 23 42.98 28.06 -38.44
C CYS A 23 42.15 26.83 -38.80
N ASP A 24 42.82 25.71 -38.90
CA ASP A 24 42.20 24.42 -39.12
C ASP A 24 41.37 24.06 -37.88
N PHE A 25 40.11 24.48 -37.87
CA PHE A 25 39.14 24.10 -36.83
C PHE A 25 38.75 22.62 -36.95
N SER A 26 39.24 21.87 -37.94
CA SER A 26 38.97 20.44 -38.04
C SER A 26 39.52 19.69 -36.82
N GLY A 27 40.61 20.17 -36.22
CA GLY A 27 41.15 19.60 -34.98
C GLY A 27 40.23 19.80 -33.78
N LEU A 28 39.48 20.92 -33.71
CA LEU A 28 38.54 21.20 -32.62
C LEU A 28 37.18 20.52 -32.87
N SER A 29 36.70 20.47 -34.12
CA SER A 29 35.49 19.71 -34.46
C SER A 29 35.69 18.21 -34.23
N ASN A 30 36.83 17.65 -34.62
CA ASN A 30 37.14 16.24 -34.37
C ASN A 30 37.32 15.93 -32.88
N ALA A 31 37.82 16.87 -32.07
CA ALA A 31 37.97 16.69 -30.62
C ALA A 31 36.63 16.77 -29.85
N VAL A 32 35.63 17.48 -30.40
CA VAL A 32 34.29 17.57 -29.81
C VAL A 32 33.38 16.43 -30.30
N ASP A 33 33.55 15.98 -31.55
CA ASP A 33 32.81 14.84 -32.12
C ASP A 33 33.17 13.49 -31.45
N ASP A 34 34.38 13.37 -30.86
CA ASP A 34 34.81 12.19 -30.11
C ASP A 34 34.52 12.26 -28.59
N PHE A 35 33.85 13.31 -28.11
CA PHE A 35 33.50 13.43 -26.70
C PHE A 35 32.28 12.57 -26.35
N LYS A 36 32.49 11.26 -26.21
CA LYS A 36 31.49 10.35 -25.64
C LYS A 36 31.39 10.59 -24.13
N VAL A 37 30.42 11.41 -23.73
CA VAL A 37 30.02 11.52 -22.31
C VAL A 37 29.41 10.17 -21.91
N VAL A 38 30.19 9.34 -21.23
CA VAL A 38 29.70 8.14 -20.56
C VAL A 38 29.25 8.58 -19.17
N VAL A 39 27.95 8.75 -18.99
CA VAL A 39 27.37 8.92 -17.65
C VAL A 39 27.33 7.52 -17.03
N GLY A 40 28.29 7.25 -16.13
CA GLY A 40 28.22 6.07 -15.28
C GLY A 40 27.12 6.29 -14.26
N LEU A 41 26.15 5.38 -14.21
CA LEU A 41 25.19 5.35 -13.11
C LEU A 41 25.92 4.81 -11.88
N ASP A 42 25.62 5.40 -10.72
CA ASP A 42 26.10 4.85 -9.46
C ASP A 42 25.54 3.42 -9.29
N PRO A 43 26.37 2.45 -8.88
CA PRO A 43 25.90 1.09 -8.68
C PRO A 43 24.84 1.07 -7.57
N ILE A 44 23.82 0.24 -7.71
CA ILE A 44 22.83 -0.01 -6.65
C ILE A 44 23.23 -1.30 -5.95
N ASN A 45 23.65 -1.22 -4.69
CA ASN A 45 24.13 -2.39 -3.93
C ASN A 45 22.99 -3.33 -3.52
N THR A 46 21.82 -2.76 -3.20
CA THR A 46 20.66 -3.49 -2.69
C THR A 46 19.47 -3.21 -3.58
N SER A 47 18.87 -4.26 -4.13
CA SER A 47 17.71 -4.15 -5.03
C SER A 47 16.67 -5.21 -4.72
N SER A 48 15.44 -4.95 -5.14
CA SER A 48 14.31 -5.85 -5.01
C SER A 48 13.64 -6.11 -6.35
N ALA A 49 13.24 -7.36 -6.57
CA ALA A 49 12.33 -7.77 -7.63
C ALA A 49 11.08 -8.39 -6.98
N VAL A 50 9.92 -7.78 -7.21
CA VAL A 50 8.65 -8.19 -6.64
C VAL A 50 7.74 -8.66 -7.77
N LEU A 51 7.30 -9.91 -7.71
CA LEU A 51 6.30 -10.46 -8.60
C LEU A 51 4.90 -10.15 -8.07
N LEU A 52 4.12 -9.38 -8.83
CA LEU A 52 2.74 -9.05 -8.55
C LEU A 52 1.84 -10.04 -9.29
N THR A 53 1.17 -10.90 -8.54
CA THR A 53 0.36 -11.99 -9.10
C THR A 53 -1.10 -11.90 -8.66
N ASP A 54 -1.99 -12.38 -9.52
CA ASP A 54 -3.39 -12.55 -9.22
C ASP A 54 -3.56 -13.70 -8.22
N ALA A 55 -4.23 -13.43 -7.10
CA ALA A 55 -4.30 -14.38 -5.99
C ALA A 55 -5.01 -15.70 -6.33
N ALA A 56 -5.96 -15.67 -7.28
CA ALA A 56 -6.75 -16.85 -7.66
C ALA A 56 -6.03 -17.69 -8.72
N THR A 57 -5.38 -17.05 -9.69
CA THR A 57 -4.78 -17.72 -10.86
C THR A 57 -3.27 -17.94 -10.74
N GLY A 58 -2.59 -17.13 -9.93
CA GLY A 58 -1.12 -17.09 -9.85
C GLY A 58 -0.45 -16.42 -11.05
N GLU A 59 -1.22 -15.91 -12.02
CA GLU A 59 -0.67 -15.22 -13.19
C GLU A 59 -0.17 -13.81 -12.82
N LEU A 60 0.81 -13.29 -13.57
CA LEU A 60 1.27 -11.92 -13.41
C LEU A 60 0.13 -10.93 -13.72
N ILE A 61 0.03 -9.89 -12.90
CA ILE A 61 -0.94 -8.82 -13.12
C ILE A 61 -0.49 -7.98 -14.31
N THR A 62 -1.38 -7.85 -15.30
CA THR A 62 -1.14 -7.05 -16.52
C THR A 62 -1.83 -5.68 -16.50
N ALA A 63 -2.64 -5.42 -15.47
CA ALA A 63 -3.20 -4.09 -15.22
C ALA A 63 -2.12 -3.13 -14.72
N ASN A 64 -2.33 -1.83 -14.90
CA ASN A 64 -1.49 -0.82 -14.26
C ASN A 64 -1.69 -0.88 -12.74
N VAL A 65 -0.59 -1.08 -12.02
CA VAL A 65 -0.52 -1.08 -10.57
C VAL A 65 0.19 0.20 -10.14
N GLU A 66 -0.51 1.04 -9.40
CA GLU A 66 0.07 2.14 -8.62
C GLU A 66 0.73 1.54 -7.38
N VAL A 67 2.02 1.84 -7.21
CA VAL A 67 2.85 1.38 -6.10
C VAL A 67 3.27 2.60 -5.29
N ILE A 68 3.01 2.57 -3.99
CA ILE A 68 3.43 3.59 -3.03
C ILE A 68 4.37 2.94 -2.03
N PHE A 69 5.54 3.53 -1.85
CA PHE A 69 6.54 3.11 -0.86
C PHE A 69 6.34 3.90 0.44
N GLU A 70 6.26 3.20 1.55
CA GLU A 70 5.98 3.74 2.87
C GLU A 70 6.67 2.90 3.96
N GLY A 71 6.44 3.26 5.23
CA GLY A 71 7.07 2.59 6.39
C GLY A 71 8.43 3.18 6.74
N GLU A 72 9.16 2.48 7.63
CA GLU A 72 10.43 2.95 8.21
C GLU A 72 11.48 3.32 7.15
N ASN A 73 11.59 2.51 6.09
CA ASN A 73 12.56 2.72 5.01
C ASN A 73 11.91 3.09 3.67
N GLY A 74 10.67 3.61 3.69
CA GLY A 74 9.99 4.04 2.46
C GLY A 74 10.74 5.17 1.74
N ASP A 75 11.33 6.10 2.49
CA ASP A 75 12.09 7.24 1.95
C ASP A 75 13.50 6.85 1.44
N ASP A 76 13.96 5.64 1.74
CA ASP A 76 15.25 5.11 1.27
C ASP A 76 15.15 4.44 -0.11
N VAL A 77 13.95 4.34 -0.67
CA VAL A 77 13.70 3.69 -1.95
C VAL A 77 14.19 4.58 -3.10
N ILE A 78 14.94 3.96 -4.02
CA ILE A 78 15.48 4.60 -5.21
C ILE A 78 15.06 3.86 -6.48
N ASP A 79 15.04 4.57 -7.60
CA ASP A 79 14.83 4.00 -8.92
C ASP A 79 16.13 3.42 -9.53
N ILE A 80 16.07 3.04 -10.81
CA ILE A 80 17.22 2.45 -11.53
C ILE A 80 18.34 3.45 -11.84
N TYR A 81 18.09 4.75 -11.66
CA TYR A 81 19.04 5.85 -11.83
C TYR A 81 19.59 6.34 -10.48
N SER A 82 19.23 5.66 -9.38
CA SER A 82 19.57 6.03 -8.01
C SER A 82 18.88 7.30 -7.52
N ASP A 83 17.79 7.71 -8.16
CA ASP A 83 16.98 8.83 -7.72
C ASP A 83 15.95 8.37 -6.67
N PRO A 84 15.76 9.10 -5.54
CA PRO A 84 14.74 8.78 -4.55
C PRO A 84 13.32 8.82 -5.15
N ILE A 85 12.51 7.82 -4.82
CA ILE A 85 11.12 7.72 -5.27
C ILE A 85 10.20 7.32 -4.11
N SER A 86 9.01 7.91 -4.06
CA SER A 86 7.94 7.53 -3.13
C SER A 86 6.83 6.71 -3.80
N GLU A 87 6.78 6.71 -5.13
CA GLU A 87 5.75 6.05 -5.92
C GLU A 87 6.28 5.56 -7.27
N LYS A 88 5.58 4.57 -7.86
CA LYS A 88 5.89 4.01 -9.17
C LYS A 88 4.66 3.36 -9.79
N GLU A 89 4.56 3.39 -11.11
CA GLU A 89 3.56 2.59 -11.85
C GLU A 89 4.20 1.35 -12.49
N VAL A 90 3.49 0.21 -12.44
CA VAL A 90 3.94 -1.07 -12.99
C VAL A 90 2.81 -1.73 -13.78
N SER A 91 3.07 -2.16 -15.02
CA SER A 91 2.05 -2.78 -15.89
C SER A 91 2.37 -4.22 -16.30
N SER A 92 3.55 -4.75 -15.94
CA SER A 92 4.02 -6.09 -16.30
C SER A 92 3.90 -7.11 -15.17
N GLY A 93 3.40 -6.69 -14.01
CA GLY A 93 3.39 -7.48 -12.79
C GLY A 93 4.78 -7.69 -12.19
N ILE A 94 5.79 -6.95 -12.64
CA ILE A 94 7.16 -7.01 -12.11
C ILE A 94 7.55 -5.63 -11.61
N LEU A 95 7.57 -5.47 -10.29
CA LEU A 95 8.04 -4.27 -9.63
C LEU A 95 9.53 -4.43 -9.29
N THR A 96 10.34 -3.45 -9.69
CA THR A 96 11.75 -3.36 -9.27
C THR A 96 12.02 -2.02 -8.60
N PHE A 97 12.85 -2.04 -7.56
CA PHE A 97 13.34 -0.85 -6.88
C PHE A 97 14.70 -1.13 -6.22
N GLY A 98 15.47 -0.08 -5.97
CA GLY A 98 16.69 -0.12 -5.18
C GLY A 98 16.49 0.44 -3.78
N ILE A 99 17.46 0.19 -2.91
CA ILE A 99 17.61 0.90 -1.64
C ILE A 99 18.85 1.78 -1.75
N SER A 100 18.77 3.01 -1.24
CA SER A 100 19.90 3.94 -1.12
C SER A 100 21.14 3.25 -0.56
N ASN A 101 22.28 3.42 -1.23
CA ASN A 101 23.55 2.79 -0.81
C ASN A 101 24.06 3.24 0.57
N ASN A 102 23.45 4.28 1.15
CA ASN A 102 23.74 4.71 2.53
C ASN A 102 23.09 3.81 3.57
N VAL A 103 22.18 2.92 3.16
CA VAL A 103 21.46 1.99 4.01
C VAL A 103 21.85 0.57 3.63
N VAL A 104 22.51 -0.12 4.56
CA VAL A 104 23.00 -1.48 4.35
C VAL A 104 22.15 -2.44 5.18
N PRO A 105 21.32 -3.29 4.56
CA PRO A 105 20.50 -4.25 5.31
C PRO A 105 21.38 -5.33 5.97
N THR A 106 21.02 -5.71 7.20
CA THR A 106 21.55 -6.90 7.88
C THR A 106 20.42 -7.72 8.50
N GLU A 107 20.71 -8.93 8.97
CA GLU A 107 19.72 -9.74 9.73
C GLU A 107 19.29 -9.04 11.03
N GLU A 108 20.21 -8.37 11.72
CA GLU A 108 19.94 -7.64 12.96
C GLU A 108 19.33 -6.25 12.75
N SER A 109 19.48 -5.70 11.55
CA SER A 109 18.97 -4.38 11.15
C SER A 109 18.45 -4.43 9.71
N PRO A 110 17.34 -5.14 9.48
CA PRO A 110 16.78 -5.28 8.14
C PRO A 110 16.18 -3.98 7.65
N VAL A 111 16.28 -3.74 6.35
CA VAL A 111 15.54 -2.68 5.68
C VAL A 111 14.12 -3.17 5.44
N SER A 112 13.13 -2.44 5.98
CA SER A 112 11.71 -2.81 5.89
C SER A 112 10.95 -1.74 5.12
N VAL A 113 10.62 -2.05 3.86
CA VAL A 113 9.84 -1.17 2.99
C VAL A 113 8.42 -1.69 2.94
N ARG A 114 7.47 -0.89 3.40
CA ARG A 114 6.06 -1.21 3.26
C ARG A 114 5.56 -0.70 1.91
N ILE A 115 4.90 -1.57 1.16
CA ILE A 115 4.55 -1.36 -0.23
C ILE A 115 3.04 -1.48 -0.36
N ARG A 116 2.40 -0.38 -0.74
CA ARG A 116 0.96 -0.32 -1.01
C ARG A 116 0.72 -0.41 -2.51
N LEU A 117 -0.15 -1.33 -2.89
CA LEU A 117 -0.47 -1.69 -4.27
C LEU A 117 -1.95 -1.40 -4.54
N ARG A 118 -2.21 -0.63 -5.61
CA ARG A 118 -3.56 -0.33 -6.09
C ARG A 118 -3.65 -0.60 -7.59
N ALA A 119 -4.69 -1.29 -8.00
CA ALA A 119 -4.94 -1.54 -9.41
C ALA A 119 -6.45 -1.65 -9.66
N ASP A 120 -6.89 -1.19 -10.82
CA ASP A 120 -8.29 -1.28 -11.21
C ASP A 120 -8.77 -2.73 -11.22
N GLY A 121 -9.91 -2.98 -10.56
CA GLY A 121 -10.49 -4.32 -10.44
C GLY A 121 -9.82 -5.22 -9.40
N TYR A 122 -8.83 -4.73 -8.66
CA TYR A 122 -8.18 -5.42 -7.55
C TYR A 122 -8.46 -4.75 -6.21
N LEU A 123 -8.42 -5.53 -5.13
CA LEU A 123 -8.43 -5.00 -3.77
C LEU A 123 -7.07 -4.36 -3.45
N SER A 124 -7.10 -3.19 -2.80
CA SER A 124 -5.89 -2.52 -2.31
C SER A 124 -5.14 -3.44 -1.35
N THR A 125 -3.86 -3.64 -1.61
CA THR A 125 -3.02 -4.59 -0.89
C THR A 125 -1.78 -3.88 -0.36
N THR A 126 -1.38 -4.19 0.87
CA THR A 126 -0.18 -3.67 1.53
C THR A 126 0.66 -4.83 2.02
N LYS A 127 1.94 -4.86 1.65
CA LYS A 127 2.90 -5.91 2.00
C LYS A 127 4.24 -5.29 2.37
N THR A 128 5.06 -6.01 3.10
CA THR A 128 6.38 -5.53 3.50
C THR A 128 7.46 -6.31 2.75
N ALA A 129 8.33 -5.60 2.06
CA ALA A 129 9.59 -6.14 1.58
C ALA A 129 10.63 -5.96 2.70
N ARG A 130 10.98 -7.07 3.37
CA ARG A 130 12.03 -7.11 4.39
C ARG A 130 13.32 -7.61 3.77
N LEU A 131 14.32 -6.74 3.64
CA LEU A 131 15.64 -7.05 3.10
C LEU A 131 16.64 -7.20 4.24
N THR A 132 17.32 -8.33 4.31
CA THR A 132 18.33 -8.62 5.35
C THR A 132 19.76 -8.65 4.81
N THR A 133 19.95 -8.54 3.49
CA THR A 133 21.27 -8.60 2.83
C THR A 133 21.35 -7.74 1.57
N GLU A 134 22.56 -7.27 1.22
CA GLU A 134 22.83 -6.62 -0.07
C GLU A 134 22.68 -7.61 -1.24
N GLY A 135 22.49 -7.07 -2.44
CA GLY A 135 22.22 -7.83 -3.66
C GLY A 135 20.77 -7.74 -4.10
N THR A 136 20.34 -8.68 -4.96
CA THR A 136 18.96 -8.76 -5.43
C THR A 136 18.13 -9.65 -4.50
N ASN A 137 17.07 -9.07 -3.95
CA ASN A 137 16.10 -9.73 -3.09
C ASN A 137 14.81 -9.98 -3.88
N GLU A 138 14.22 -11.17 -3.74
CA GLU A 138 13.04 -11.58 -4.52
C GLU A 138 11.81 -11.73 -3.61
N PHE A 139 10.69 -11.15 -4.03
CA PHE A 139 9.42 -11.22 -3.32
C PHE A 139 8.28 -11.60 -4.27
N SER A 140 7.18 -12.12 -3.71
CA SER A 140 5.95 -12.40 -4.45
C SER A 140 4.75 -11.90 -3.66
N PHE A 141 4.05 -10.92 -4.22
CA PHE A 141 2.86 -10.32 -3.63
C PHE A 141 1.63 -10.69 -4.44
N LYS A 142 0.61 -11.19 -3.76
CA LYS A 142 -0.67 -11.57 -4.34
C LYS A 142 -1.68 -10.45 -4.16
N MET A 143 -2.41 -10.10 -5.22
CA MET A 143 -3.54 -9.18 -5.15
C MET A 143 -4.83 -9.90 -5.52
N ILE A 144 -5.92 -9.62 -4.80
CA ILE A 144 -7.22 -10.25 -5.04
C ILE A 144 -7.97 -9.45 -6.11
N ARG A 145 -8.36 -10.12 -7.19
CA ARG A 145 -9.27 -9.54 -8.18
C ARG A 145 -10.71 -9.58 -7.65
N ALA A 146 -11.39 -8.43 -7.64
CA ALA A 146 -12.73 -8.31 -7.04
C ALA A 146 -13.76 -9.29 -7.63
N ASN A 147 -13.63 -9.61 -8.92
CA ASN A 147 -14.54 -10.52 -9.64
C ASN A 147 -14.01 -11.95 -9.79
N ASN A 148 -12.82 -12.26 -9.27
CA ASN A 148 -12.23 -13.60 -9.32
C ASN A 148 -11.40 -13.84 -8.06
N LYS A 149 -12.08 -14.29 -7.00
CA LYS A 149 -11.47 -14.44 -5.67
C LYS A 149 -11.01 -15.89 -5.45
N PRO A 150 -9.90 -16.11 -4.73
CA PRO A 150 -9.55 -17.41 -4.19
C PRO A 150 -10.71 -18.07 -3.44
N GLU A 151 -10.72 -19.41 -3.42
CA GLU A 151 -11.63 -20.17 -2.57
C GLU A 151 -11.47 -19.79 -1.09
N GLY A 152 -12.59 -19.67 -0.38
CA GLY A 152 -12.63 -19.26 1.02
C GLY A 152 -12.73 -17.74 1.23
N ILE A 153 -12.86 -16.94 0.17
CA ILE A 153 -13.13 -15.51 0.28
C ILE A 153 -14.55 -15.23 -0.18
N THR A 154 -15.41 -14.84 0.76
CA THR A 154 -16.79 -14.41 0.46
C THR A 154 -16.88 -12.90 0.54
N THR A 155 -17.58 -12.26 -0.40
CA THR A 155 -17.81 -10.81 -0.38
C THR A 155 -19.28 -10.50 -0.54
N THR A 156 -19.80 -9.65 0.33
CA THR A 156 -21.16 -9.12 0.27
C THR A 156 -21.12 -7.63 -0.01
N SER A 157 -22.03 -7.17 -0.88
CA SER A 157 -22.30 -5.75 -1.09
C SER A 157 -23.74 -5.44 -0.66
N SER A 158 -23.92 -4.42 0.15
CA SER A 158 -25.22 -3.99 0.67
C SER A 158 -25.39 -2.49 0.48
N THR A 159 -26.60 -2.10 0.04
CA THR A 159 -27.01 -0.69 -0.04
C THR A 159 -28.09 -0.35 0.98
N ALA A 160 -28.15 -1.10 2.08
CA ALA A 160 -29.15 -0.90 3.14
C ALA A 160 -28.92 0.39 3.93
N GLY A 161 -27.66 0.85 4.02
CA GLY A 161 -27.30 2.05 4.76
C GLY A 161 -27.70 3.35 4.05
N ARG A 162 -28.10 4.34 4.83
CA ARG A 162 -28.41 5.68 4.34
C ARG A 162 -28.04 6.74 5.38
N SER A 163 -27.38 7.80 4.94
CA SER A 163 -27.05 8.98 5.74
C SER A 163 -27.86 10.19 5.29
N GLY A 164 -28.36 10.97 6.24
CA GLY A 164 -29.08 12.21 5.98
C GLY A 164 -28.15 13.35 5.56
N SER A 165 -28.70 14.55 5.40
CA SER A 165 -27.94 15.75 5.02
C SER A 165 -26.92 16.21 6.07
N SER A 166 -27.07 15.77 7.32
CA SER A 166 -26.10 15.99 8.40
C SER A 166 -24.93 14.98 8.37
N GLY A 167 -24.98 13.99 7.47
CA GLY A 167 -24.02 12.88 7.40
C GLY A 167 -24.29 11.74 8.40
N ALA A 168 -25.28 11.89 9.27
CA ALA A 168 -25.66 10.86 10.23
C ALA A 168 -26.50 9.76 9.57
N VAL A 169 -26.17 8.51 9.87
CA VAL A 169 -26.95 7.32 9.48
C VAL A 169 -28.38 7.43 10.00
N GLU A 170 -29.36 7.25 9.11
CA GLU A 170 -30.78 7.49 9.38
C GLU A 170 -31.44 6.35 10.16
N GLU A 171 -31.04 5.10 9.92
CA GLU A 171 -31.55 3.89 10.59
C GLU A 171 -30.42 2.88 10.78
N GLU A 172 -30.50 2.04 11.82
CA GLU A 172 -29.53 0.95 11.99
C GLU A 172 -29.59 -0.01 10.80
N PHE A 173 -28.42 -0.46 10.33
CA PHE A 173 -28.34 -1.48 9.30
C PHE A 173 -27.24 -2.49 9.61
N VAL A 174 -27.44 -3.71 9.13
CA VAL A 174 -26.52 -4.84 9.30
C VAL A 174 -26.03 -5.31 7.95
N VAL A 175 -24.74 -5.63 7.85
CA VAL A 175 -24.15 -6.30 6.69
C VAL A 175 -23.42 -7.54 7.17
N GLU A 176 -23.61 -8.65 6.46
CA GLU A 176 -23.00 -9.93 6.80
C GLU A 176 -22.25 -10.49 5.58
N ALA A 177 -21.07 -11.04 5.81
CA ALA A 177 -20.31 -11.84 4.85
C ALA A 177 -20.04 -13.20 5.50
N ASN A 178 -20.85 -14.18 5.13
CA ASN A 178 -20.80 -15.53 5.69
C ASN A 178 -20.02 -16.47 4.77
N SER A 179 -19.43 -17.52 5.32
CA SER A 179 -18.76 -18.55 4.55
C SER A 179 -19.73 -19.25 3.60
N ASP A 180 -19.30 -19.47 2.36
CA ASP A 180 -20.09 -20.25 1.38
C ASP A 180 -19.91 -21.77 1.58
N ASP A 181 -19.01 -22.20 2.48
CA ASP A 181 -18.69 -23.60 2.73
C ASP A 181 -19.75 -24.35 3.58
N GLY A 182 -20.84 -23.68 3.97
CA GLY A 182 -21.90 -24.28 4.80
C GLY A 182 -21.57 -24.35 6.29
N ASP A 183 -20.42 -23.82 6.70
CA ASP A 183 -20.08 -23.57 8.10
C ASP A 183 -20.71 -22.25 8.54
N ASP A 184 -21.20 -22.16 9.80
CA ASP A 184 -21.76 -20.93 10.40
C ASP A 184 -20.69 -19.82 10.63
N ALA A 185 -19.54 -19.91 9.96
CA ALA A 185 -18.45 -18.96 10.06
C ALA A 185 -18.69 -17.75 9.16
N GLY A 186 -18.21 -16.59 9.57
CA GLY A 186 -18.49 -15.35 8.86
C GLY A 186 -18.18 -14.11 9.67
N VAL A 187 -18.59 -12.97 9.15
CA VAL A 187 -18.45 -11.69 9.84
C VAL A 187 -19.69 -10.85 9.61
N SER A 188 -20.07 -10.09 10.62
CA SER A 188 -21.18 -9.15 10.54
C SER A 188 -20.79 -7.81 11.16
N ILE A 189 -21.34 -6.75 10.59
CA ILE A 189 -21.22 -5.39 11.11
C ILE A 189 -22.62 -4.82 11.32
N SER A 190 -22.86 -4.25 12.49
CA SER A 190 -24.04 -3.40 12.72
C SER A 190 -23.62 -1.95 12.87
N VAL A 191 -24.21 -1.09 12.05
CA VAL A 191 -23.98 0.34 12.08
C VAL A 191 -25.21 1.00 12.69
N ALA A 192 -25.03 1.59 13.88
CA ALA A 192 -26.13 2.24 14.59
C ALA A 192 -26.59 3.53 13.90
N GLN A 193 -27.88 3.85 14.05
CA GLN A 193 -28.42 5.17 13.74
C GLN A 193 -27.59 6.27 14.43
N GLY A 194 -27.35 7.37 13.72
CA GLY A 194 -26.58 8.51 14.23
C GLY A 194 -25.06 8.40 14.01
N THR A 195 -24.55 7.27 13.54
CA THR A 195 -23.14 7.14 13.12
C THR A 195 -22.83 8.11 11.99
N VAL A 196 -21.69 8.81 12.05
CA VAL A 196 -21.22 9.70 10.97
C VAL A 196 -19.93 9.13 10.39
N PHE A 197 -19.99 8.67 9.15
CA PHE A 197 -18.81 8.30 8.38
C PHE A 197 -18.20 9.53 7.72
N ARG A 198 -16.87 9.64 7.74
CA ARG A 198 -16.14 10.72 7.09
C ARG A 198 -15.15 10.18 6.08
N ASP A 199 -14.99 10.88 4.97
CA ASP A 199 -13.94 10.62 3.99
C ASP A 199 -12.56 11.05 4.51
N ALA A 200 -11.51 10.79 3.72
CA ALA A 200 -10.13 11.18 4.08
C ALA A 200 -9.92 12.69 4.23
N ASN A 201 -10.80 13.51 3.65
CA ASN A 201 -10.78 14.97 3.77
C ASN A 201 -11.58 15.46 4.98
N GLY A 202 -12.20 14.55 5.74
CA GLY A 202 -13.06 14.86 6.89
C GLY A 202 -14.50 15.23 6.53
N ASN A 203 -14.90 15.15 5.27
CA ASN A 203 -16.27 15.42 4.84
C ASN A 203 -17.18 14.26 5.24
N ALA A 204 -18.38 14.55 5.72
CA ALA A 204 -19.32 13.50 6.06
C ALA A 204 -19.90 12.84 4.79
N LEU A 205 -20.01 11.52 4.81
CA LEU A 205 -20.69 10.76 3.76
C LEU A 205 -22.21 11.01 3.85
N THR A 206 -22.86 11.22 2.71
CA THR A 206 -24.30 11.56 2.65
C THR A 206 -25.05 10.74 1.61
N GLY A 207 -26.36 10.59 1.80
CA GLY A 207 -27.21 9.82 0.87
C GLY A 207 -27.10 8.32 1.07
N ARG A 208 -27.29 7.55 0.00
CA ARG A 208 -27.23 6.08 0.05
C ARG A 208 -25.79 5.63 0.29
N LEU A 209 -25.60 4.75 1.26
CA LEU A 209 -24.32 4.13 1.56
C LEU A 209 -24.27 2.75 0.90
N THR A 210 -23.14 2.45 0.28
CA THR A 210 -22.81 1.12 -0.24
C THR A 210 -21.70 0.55 0.64
N THR A 211 -22.00 -0.55 1.32
CA THR A 211 -21.05 -1.26 2.17
C THR A 211 -20.63 -2.53 1.47
N GLU A 212 -19.33 -2.69 1.25
CA GLU A 212 -18.74 -3.93 0.77
C GLU A 212 -17.94 -4.56 1.91
N MET A 213 -18.20 -5.84 2.18
CA MET A 213 -17.57 -6.58 3.26
C MET A 213 -17.05 -7.90 2.71
N SER A 214 -15.79 -8.24 2.99
CA SER A 214 -15.25 -9.56 2.64
C SER A 214 -14.84 -10.33 3.89
N TYR A 215 -15.15 -11.61 3.91
CA TYR A 215 -14.71 -12.58 4.90
C TYR A 215 -13.62 -13.48 4.30
N PHE A 216 -12.58 -13.75 5.08
CA PHE A 216 -11.49 -14.65 4.73
C PHE A 216 -11.53 -15.86 5.65
N ASN A 217 -11.92 -17.01 5.11
CA ASN A 217 -12.06 -18.25 5.86
C ASN A 217 -10.68 -18.74 6.35
N PRO A 218 -10.44 -18.82 7.67
CA PRO A 218 -9.16 -19.24 8.23
C PRO A 218 -8.82 -20.71 7.91
N ASN A 219 -9.81 -21.53 7.57
CA ASN A 219 -9.62 -22.94 7.22
C ASN A 219 -9.21 -23.14 5.75
N LYS A 220 -9.16 -22.06 4.95
CA LYS A 220 -8.78 -22.10 3.54
C LYS A 220 -7.45 -21.38 3.38
N ALA A 221 -6.38 -22.16 3.17
CA ALA A 221 -5.03 -21.61 2.99
C ALA A 221 -4.96 -20.55 1.88
N GLY A 222 -5.72 -20.73 0.79
CA GLY A 222 -5.81 -19.75 -0.29
C GLY A 222 -6.31 -18.38 0.16
N ALA A 223 -7.34 -18.33 1.02
CA ALA A 223 -7.87 -17.09 1.56
C ALA A 223 -6.84 -16.39 2.48
N MET A 224 -6.21 -17.14 3.38
CA MET A 224 -5.26 -16.58 4.34
C MET A 224 -3.96 -16.11 3.69
N LEU A 225 -3.48 -16.79 2.65
CA LEU A 225 -2.32 -16.35 1.87
C LEU A 225 -2.61 -15.13 0.97
N SER A 226 -3.89 -14.76 0.83
CA SER A 226 -4.34 -13.66 -0.02
C SER A 226 -4.75 -12.42 0.77
N LEU A 227 -4.53 -12.41 2.08
CA LEU A 227 -4.89 -11.26 2.90
C LEU A 227 -4.25 -9.98 2.34
N PRO A 228 -5.02 -8.87 2.26
CA PRO A 228 -4.53 -7.62 1.70
C PRO A 228 -3.55 -6.90 2.63
N VAL A 229 -3.27 -7.45 3.82
CA VAL A 229 -2.31 -6.94 4.79
C VAL A 229 -1.47 -8.10 5.32
N GLU A 230 -0.28 -7.81 5.82
CA GLU A 230 0.45 -8.74 6.69
C GLU A 230 -0.12 -8.68 8.10
N LEU A 231 -0.30 -9.84 8.71
CA LEU A 231 -0.81 -9.91 10.07
C LEU A 231 0.38 -9.82 11.03
N GLU A 232 0.71 -8.59 11.40
CA GLU A 232 1.76 -8.28 12.38
C GLU A 232 1.21 -7.44 13.53
N ASP A 233 1.77 -7.61 14.73
CA ASP A 233 1.49 -6.70 15.86
C ASP A 233 2.26 -5.37 15.73
N GLU A 234 2.14 -4.50 16.73
CA GLU A 234 2.81 -3.20 16.76
C GLU A 234 4.35 -3.36 16.75
N GLU A 235 4.85 -4.48 17.27
CA GLU A 235 6.26 -4.86 17.30
C GLU A 235 6.73 -5.59 16.03
N GLY A 236 5.87 -5.83 15.05
CA GLY A 236 6.20 -6.52 13.80
C GLY A 236 6.25 -8.04 13.92
N SER A 237 5.68 -8.62 14.98
CA SER A 237 5.61 -10.07 15.17
C SER A 237 4.43 -10.66 14.41
N LEU A 238 4.65 -11.79 13.75
CA LEU A 238 3.59 -12.48 13.01
C LEU A 238 2.46 -12.95 13.93
N LEU A 239 1.23 -12.69 13.50
CA LEU A 239 0.02 -13.03 14.22
C LEU A 239 -0.68 -14.24 13.60
N ILE A 240 -1.20 -15.10 14.48
CA ILE A 240 -2.12 -16.16 14.10
C ILE A 240 -3.55 -15.61 14.16
N SER A 241 -4.23 -15.55 13.02
CA SER A 241 -5.59 -15.04 12.93
C SER A 241 -6.63 -16.16 12.95
N ALA A 242 -7.73 -15.92 13.67
CA ALA A 242 -8.92 -16.76 13.69
C ALA A 242 -9.90 -16.48 12.53
N GLY A 243 -9.49 -15.62 11.60
CA GLY A 243 -10.32 -15.10 10.54
C GLY A 243 -10.01 -13.62 10.32
N ALA A 244 -10.13 -13.19 9.07
CA ALA A 244 -9.96 -11.80 8.73
C ALA A 244 -11.18 -11.30 7.97
N SER A 245 -11.36 -9.99 7.99
CA SER A 245 -12.35 -9.34 7.15
C SER A 245 -11.86 -8.00 6.65
N THR A 246 -12.42 -7.56 5.54
CA THR A 246 -12.28 -6.20 5.05
C THR A 246 -13.65 -5.55 5.01
N ILE A 247 -13.68 -4.24 5.20
CA ILE A 247 -14.90 -3.45 5.00
C ILE A 247 -14.58 -2.15 4.28
N SER A 248 -15.43 -1.78 3.35
CA SER A 248 -15.45 -0.46 2.74
C SER A 248 -16.88 0.09 2.74
N ILE A 249 -17.03 1.39 3.02
CA ILE A 249 -18.32 2.08 2.99
C ILE A 249 -18.17 3.29 2.09
N ARG A 250 -19.01 3.40 1.07
CA ARG A 250 -18.99 4.50 0.11
C ARG A 250 -20.33 5.21 0.03
N ASP A 251 -20.33 6.51 -0.22
CA ASP A 251 -21.55 7.24 -0.53
C ASP A 251 -21.94 7.11 -2.01
N ALA A 252 -23.07 7.72 -2.40
CA ALA A 252 -23.57 7.71 -3.78
C ALA A 252 -22.67 8.49 -4.76
N ASN A 253 -21.77 9.34 -4.27
CA ASN A 253 -20.79 10.07 -5.08
C ASN A 253 -19.47 9.30 -5.23
N GLY A 254 -19.35 8.13 -4.60
CA GLY A 254 -18.15 7.28 -4.62
C GLY A 254 -17.13 7.60 -3.54
N ASN A 255 -17.40 8.56 -2.64
CA ASN A 255 -16.50 8.93 -1.55
C ASN A 255 -16.38 7.76 -0.57
N LEU A 256 -15.16 7.36 -0.24
CA LEU A 256 -14.86 6.24 0.66
C LEU A 256 -14.72 6.73 2.10
N ALA A 257 -15.33 6.01 3.04
CA ALA A 257 -15.16 6.24 4.47
C ALA A 257 -13.72 5.95 4.89
N ALA A 258 -13.07 6.92 5.53
CA ALA A 258 -11.78 6.79 6.18
C ALA A 258 -11.90 6.72 7.72
N SER A 259 -12.98 7.25 8.29
CA SER A 259 -13.27 7.16 9.72
C SER A 259 -14.76 7.12 10.02
N SER A 260 -15.11 6.65 11.22
CA SER A 260 -16.45 6.71 11.78
C SER A 260 -16.43 7.40 13.15
N ALA A 261 -17.48 8.15 13.45
CA ALA A 261 -17.72 8.72 14.78
C ALA A 261 -19.16 8.47 15.22
N ALA A 262 -19.34 8.06 16.47
CA ALA A 262 -20.67 7.94 17.06
C ALA A 262 -21.21 9.34 17.37
N ALA A 263 -22.51 9.57 17.14
CA ALA A 263 -23.23 10.50 18.01
C ALA A 263 -23.19 9.95 19.46
N PRO A 264 -23.11 10.79 20.50
CA PRO A 264 -22.95 10.30 21.88
C PRO A 264 -24.17 9.45 22.28
N ALA A 265 -23.99 8.12 22.33
CA ALA A 265 -25.01 7.18 22.76
C ALA A 265 -24.43 6.10 23.70
N LYS A 266 -25.26 5.71 24.68
CA LYS A 266 -24.92 4.93 25.87
C LYS A 266 -24.82 3.43 25.57
N GLY A 267 -23.60 2.89 25.68
CA GLY A 267 -23.29 1.53 26.14
C GLY A 267 -23.63 0.35 25.22
N VAL A 268 -22.60 -0.40 24.80
CA VAL A 268 -22.70 -1.82 24.41
C VAL A 268 -21.45 -2.54 24.93
N GLN A 269 -21.64 -3.67 25.61
CA GLN A 269 -20.57 -4.55 26.09
C GLN A 269 -20.30 -5.68 25.08
N GLY A 270 -19.05 -6.14 24.99
CA GLY A 270 -18.66 -7.36 24.25
C GLY A 270 -18.41 -7.20 22.75
N LYS A 271 -18.43 -5.98 22.20
CA LYS A 271 -18.20 -5.70 20.77
C LYS A 271 -17.04 -4.72 20.64
N ALA A 272 -16.13 -4.96 19.69
CA ALA A 272 -15.21 -3.90 19.28
C ALA A 272 -16.06 -2.76 18.69
N MET A 273 -16.08 -1.62 19.38
CA MET A 273 -16.85 -0.44 18.99
C MET A 273 -15.90 0.59 18.39
N VAL A 274 -16.03 0.84 17.09
CA VAL A 274 -15.33 1.94 16.41
C VAL A 274 -16.39 2.93 15.94
N GLY A 275 -16.48 4.08 16.62
CA GLY A 275 -17.36 5.16 16.19
C GLY A 275 -18.85 4.81 16.11
N GLY A 276 -19.38 3.97 17.02
CA GLY A 276 -20.81 3.60 17.06
C GLY A 276 -21.18 2.41 16.18
N THR A 277 -20.18 1.78 15.58
CA THR A 277 -20.30 0.57 14.78
C THR A 277 -19.83 -0.63 15.59
N SER A 278 -20.64 -1.69 15.64
CA SER A 278 -20.27 -2.94 16.31
C SER A 278 -19.87 -4.00 15.29
N TYR A 279 -18.77 -4.68 15.56
CA TYR A 279 -18.26 -5.79 14.78
C TYR A 279 -18.47 -7.10 15.53
N THR A 280 -18.95 -8.12 14.80
CA THR A 280 -19.15 -9.47 15.32
C THR A 280 -18.51 -10.45 14.36
N VAL A 281 -17.64 -11.32 14.86
CA VAL A 281 -16.86 -12.28 14.05
C VAL A 281 -17.31 -13.68 14.41
N ALA A 282 -17.90 -14.41 13.47
CA ALA A 282 -18.27 -15.80 13.70
C ALA A 282 -17.06 -16.73 13.45
N VAL A 283 -16.51 -17.31 14.51
CA VAL A 283 -15.46 -18.33 14.49
C VAL A 283 -16.05 -19.73 14.31
N THR A 284 -15.40 -20.55 13.48
CA THR A 284 -15.82 -21.94 13.25
C THR A 284 -15.73 -22.77 14.54
N PRO A 285 -16.72 -23.63 14.85
CA PRO A 285 -16.62 -24.57 15.95
C PRO A 285 -15.35 -25.43 15.86
N GLY A 286 -14.62 -25.56 16.97
CA GLY A 286 -13.35 -26.29 17.02
C GLY A 286 -12.12 -25.49 16.60
N PHE A 287 -12.25 -24.18 16.31
CA PHE A 287 -11.11 -23.29 16.16
C PHE A 287 -10.19 -23.38 17.40
N ILE A 288 -8.89 -23.53 17.17
CA ILE A 288 -7.90 -23.66 18.24
C ILE A 288 -7.42 -22.27 18.63
N ASN A 289 -7.62 -21.91 19.89
CA ASN A 289 -7.08 -20.68 20.46
C ASN A 289 -5.54 -20.79 20.47
N PRO A 290 -4.80 -19.92 19.77
CA PRO A 290 -3.35 -20.00 19.68
C PRO A 290 -2.66 -19.76 21.03
N ASN A 291 -3.32 -19.06 21.96
CA ASN A 291 -2.77 -18.76 23.29
C ASN A 291 -2.86 -19.96 24.23
N THR A 292 -3.92 -20.77 24.12
CA THR A 292 -4.18 -21.90 25.02
C THR A 292 -3.90 -23.26 24.38
N ASN A 293 -3.76 -23.30 23.05
CA ASN A 293 -3.65 -24.51 22.24
C ASN A 293 -4.81 -25.51 22.47
N ALA A 294 -5.98 -24.98 22.84
CA ALA A 294 -7.21 -25.74 23.03
C ALA A 294 -8.32 -25.17 22.12
N ALA A 295 -9.37 -25.95 21.90
CA ALA A 295 -10.56 -25.42 21.23
C ALA A 295 -11.10 -24.21 22.00
N VAL A 296 -11.44 -23.16 21.26
CA VAL A 296 -11.99 -21.92 21.80
C VAL A 296 -13.20 -22.20 22.71
N ALA A 297 -13.21 -21.58 23.88
CA ALA A 297 -14.28 -21.65 24.87
C ALA A 297 -14.90 -20.27 25.13
N VAL A 298 -16.17 -20.24 25.59
CA VAL A 298 -16.75 -19.02 26.18
C VAL A 298 -15.87 -18.59 27.35
N GLY A 299 -15.51 -17.32 27.39
CA GLY A 299 -14.61 -16.74 28.39
C GLY A 299 -13.14 -16.67 27.96
N ASP A 300 -12.75 -17.29 26.85
CA ASP A 300 -11.43 -17.09 26.28
C ASP A 300 -11.24 -15.63 25.83
N GLU A 301 -9.99 -15.15 25.86
CA GLU A 301 -9.61 -13.85 25.32
C GLU A 301 -8.98 -14.00 23.93
N VAL A 302 -9.45 -13.18 22.99
CA VAL A 302 -8.91 -13.02 21.64
C VAL A 302 -8.64 -11.53 21.38
N SER A 303 -7.75 -11.24 20.45
CA SER A 303 -7.49 -9.86 20.03
C SER A 303 -8.13 -9.57 18.68
N VAL A 304 -8.91 -8.50 18.59
CA VAL A 304 -9.41 -7.96 17.32
C VAL A 304 -8.48 -6.84 16.88
N ILE A 305 -7.82 -7.04 15.75
CA ILE A 305 -6.84 -6.10 15.23
C ILE A 305 -7.45 -5.34 14.08
N LEU A 306 -7.34 -4.02 14.15
CA LEU A 306 -7.98 -3.09 13.22
C LEU A 306 -6.93 -2.40 12.37
N TYR A 307 -7.20 -2.37 11.07
CA TYR A 307 -6.40 -1.65 10.08
C TYR A 307 -7.26 -0.57 9.41
N ASP A 308 -6.64 0.53 8.98
CA ASP A 308 -7.32 1.61 8.28
C ASP A 308 -7.53 1.29 6.78
N SER A 309 -8.17 2.21 6.04
CA SER A 309 -8.39 2.08 4.59
C SER A 309 -7.11 2.03 3.74
N ASN A 310 -5.97 2.33 4.34
CA ASN A 310 -4.64 2.28 3.76
C ASN A 310 -3.86 1.04 4.26
N ASN A 311 -4.52 0.14 5.00
CA ASN A 311 -3.97 -1.02 5.70
C ASN A 311 -2.88 -0.67 6.73
N ASN A 312 -2.90 0.54 7.33
CA ASN A 312 -2.12 0.84 8.52
C ASN A 312 -2.74 0.17 9.73
N TYR A 313 -1.91 -0.44 10.58
CA TYR A 313 -2.35 -0.84 11.92
C TYR A 313 -2.90 0.37 12.67
N ILE A 314 -4.08 0.22 13.27
CA ILE A 314 -4.72 1.23 14.11
C ILE A 314 -4.54 0.83 15.58
N THR A 315 -5.04 -0.35 15.94
CA THR A 315 -5.12 -0.81 17.32
C THR A 315 -5.47 -2.30 17.41
N SER A 316 -5.17 -2.89 18.56
CA SER A 316 -5.61 -4.22 18.97
C SER A 316 -6.55 -4.09 20.17
N VAL A 317 -7.75 -4.66 20.05
CA VAL A 317 -8.78 -4.63 21.08
C VAL A 317 -8.94 -6.04 21.67
N PRO A 318 -8.52 -6.28 22.93
CA PRO A 318 -8.82 -7.55 23.59
C PRO A 318 -10.33 -7.71 23.73
N SER A 319 -10.82 -8.87 23.38
CA SER A 319 -12.23 -9.22 23.33
C SER A 319 -12.46 -10.59 23.97
N THR A 320 -13.47 -10.70 24.81
CA THR A 320 -13.85 -11.96 25.44
C THR A 320 -14.92 -12.65 24.63
N ILE A 321 -14.78 -13.97 24.45
CA ILE A 321 -15.76 -14.79 23.75
C ILE A 321 -17.00 -14.94 24.64
N THR A 322 -18.12 -14.33 24.25
CA THR A 322 -19.33 -14.32 25.10
C THR A 322 -20.33 -15.44 24.80
N GLU A 323 -20.31 -16.01 23.62
CA GLU A 323 -21.22 -17.09 23.23
C GLU A 323 -20.55 -18.09 22.27
N LEU A 324 -20.95 -19.36 22.36
CA LEU A 324 -20.58 -20.42 21.44
C LEU A 324 -21.85 -21.11 20.92
N ALA A 325 -22.63 -20.37 20.13
CA ALA A 325 -23.76 -20.92 19.40
C ALA A 325 -23.77 -20.28 18.01
N GLY A 326 -23.38 -21.04 16.98
CA GLY A 326 -23.19 -20.51 15.62
C GLY A 326 -21.97 -19.60 15.46
N GLY A 327 -20.98 -19.67 16.35
CA GLY A 327 -19.65 -19.08 16.17
C GLY A 327 -19.44 -17.62 16.53
N ARG A 328 -20.45 -16.81 16.87
CA ARG A 328 -20.32 -15.33 16.98
C ARG A 328 -19.51 -14.84 18.19
N LEU A 329 -18.40 -14.12 17.93
CA LEU A 329 -17.63 -13.24 18.83
C LEU A 329 -18.32 -11.88 18.99
#